data_AF-A0A4Q3SN07-F1
#
_entry.id   AF-A0A4Q3SN07-F1
#
_cell.length_a   1.000
_cell.length_b   1.000
_cell.length_c   1.000
_cell.angle_alpha   90.00
_cell.angle_beta   90.00
_cell.angle_gamma   90.00
#
_symmetry.space_group_name_H-M   'P 1'
#
loop_
_entity.id
_entity.type
_entity.pdbx_description
1 polymer ?
#
loop_
_entity_poly.entity_id
_entity_poly.type
_entity_poly.pdbx_seq_one_letter_code
_entity_poly.pdbx_strand_id
1 'polypeptide(L)'
;MKTLWLGAASAAALLCAAAPALAANAPDLSKAPRMGPWGFDMAGRDTSVAPSKDFFDYANGTYLNKLEIPADRSRYGAFDALQELSQSRMRAVAEKSAANTKATGDEAKLGAFYRSFMDEKAVNALGAKPLATDLAAIRAVKTHDEMAGLMGGTMRKFGGSFFGSYVHDDAKDPEKYTVYLVQGGLGLPDRDYYLEDRFKTQKAAYEAYIAQMLTLAGWERPAENAKAIVALETEIAKVSWTRAERRDDDKTYNPFEIAKLSQYAPGFAWKQYMDAAHLGKADRVVVSENTAFPKIAAIYANTPIETLKAWSAFNLADQAAPYLSKEFDQANYEFRSKTLSGQPLQQPRWKRGVNAVDNNIGEALGKLYVEAYFPAQSKAKMEALVGDIRTAMKTRIDGLDWMSPETKVKAQEKLAKFRVKIAYPDKWRDYSGLT
;
A
#
# COMPACT_ATOMS: atom_id res chain seq x y z
N MET A 1 -27.65 54.45 11.09
CA MET A 1 -26.29 55.02 11.28
C MET A 1 -25.38 54.28 10.33
N LYS A 2 -25.01 54.85 9.18
CA LYS A 2 -23.81 55.70 8.99
C LYS A 2 -22.54 54.96 9.48
N THR A 3 -21.48 54.68 8.73
CA THR A 3 -21.00 55.05 7.38
C THR A 3 -19.62 54.38 7.21
N LEU A 4 -19.28 53.95 5.98
CA LEU A 4 -17.97 54.07 5.25
C LEU A 4 -16.67 53.61 5.95
N TRP A 5 -15.76 52.84 5.32
CA TRP A 5 -14.94 53.22 4.15
C TRP A 5 -14.31 52.02 3.45
N LEU A 6 -14.12 52.17 2.13
CA LEU A 6 -13.38 51.32 1.20
C LEU A 6 -11.85 51.36 1.43
N GLY A 7 -11.18 50.26 1.07
CA GLY A 7 -10.12 50.27 0.06
C GLY A 7 -8.67 50.45 0.51
N ALA A 8 -7.88 49.38 0.39
CA ALA A 8 -6.54 49.44 -0.20
C ALA A 8 -6.12 48.04 -0.67
N ALA A 9 -5.96 47.91 -1.99
CA ALA A 9 -5.28 46.81 -2.65
C ALA A 9 -3.76 46.88 -2.40
N SER A 10 -3.08 45.75 -2.64
CA SER A 10 -1.63 45.58 -2.85
C SER A 10 -0.79 45.20 -1.64
N ALA A 11 -0.57 43.88 -1.48
CA ALA A 11 0.71 43.32 -1.04
C ALA A 11 0.81 41.82 -1.47
N ALA A 12 0.56 41.56 -2.75
CA ALA A 12 0.99 40.34 -3.42
C ALA A 12 2.32 40.62 -4.14
N ALA A 13 3.42 40.58 -3.40
CA ALA A 13 4.80 40.40 -3.89
C ALA A 13 5.75 40.57 -2.69
N LEU A 14 6.71 39.63 -2.55
CA LEU A 14 7.80 39.55 -1.55
C LEU A 14 7.58 38.58 -0.38
N LEU A 15 7.46 37.29 -0.71
CA LEU A 15 7.93 36.18 0.17
C LEU A 15 8.57 35.09 -0.72
N CYS A 16 9.51 35.52 -1.57
CA CYS A 16 10.39 34.66 -2.33
C CYS A 16 11.79 35.27 -2.30
N ALA A 17 12.49 35.12 -1.16
CA ALA A 17 13.95 35.16 -1.04
C ALA A 17 14.37 35.28 0.45
N ALA A 18 14.09 34.25 1.26
CA ALA A 18 14.72 34.11 2.58
C ALA A 18 14.73 32.63 3.03
N ALA A 19 15.26 31.74 2.19
CA ALA A 19 15.42 30.33 2.54
C ALA A 19 16.74 29.67 2.06
N PRO A 20 17.93 30.29 2.19
CA PRO A 20 19.17 29.48 2.22
C PRO A 20 19.82 29.38 3.61
N ALA A 21 19.48 30.23 4.57
CA ALA A 21 20.25 30.33 5.82
C ALA A 21 19.83 29.37 6.95
N LEU A 22 18.65 28.73 6.87
CA LEU A 22 18.16 27.78 7.88
C LEU A 22 18.51 26.30 7.58
N ALA A 23 19.08 26.00 6.40
CA ALA A 23 19.39 24.62 6.01
C ALA A 23 20.72 24.10 6.60
N ALA A 24 21.60 24.97 7.08
CA ALA A 24 22.96 24.58 7.50
C ALA A 24 23.05 23.82 8.84
N ASN A 25 21.97 23.80 9.63
CA ASN A 25 21.93 23.15 10.96
C ASN A 25 20.81 22.10 11.11
N ALA A 26 20.26 21.58 10.01
CA ALA A 26 19.28 20.49 10.10
C ALA A 26 19.99 19.22 10.65
N PRO A 27 19.41 18.53 11.65
CA PRO A 27 19.99 17.30 12.17
C PRO A 27 20.06 16.24 11.05
N ASP A 28 21.16 15.49 11.02
CA ASP A 28 21.33 14.36 10.10
C ASP A 28 20.36 13.24 10.45
N LEU A 29 19.23 13.19 9.72
CA LEU A 29 18.16 12.22 9.92
C LEU A 29 18.58 10.78 9.61
N SER A 30 19.76 10.55 9.02
CA SER A 30 20.30 9.20 8.77
C SER A 30 21.01 8.60 10.00
N LYS A 31 21.28 9.40 11.04
CA LYS A 31 21.89 8.94 12.29
C LYS A 31 20.82 8.55 13.29
N ALA A 32 20.95 7.32 13.80
CA ALA A 32 20.02 6.82 14.80
C ALA A 32 20.26 7.55 16.15
N PRO A 33 19.24 8.19 16.74
CA PRO A 33 19.36 8.66 18.11
C PRO A 33 19.60 7.47 19.04
N ARG A 34 20.49 7.64 20.03
CA ARG A 34 20.78 6.62 21.04
C ARG A 34 19.99 6.94 22.30
N MET A 35 19.22 5.97 22.78
CA MET A 35 18.67 6.03 24.12
C MET A 35 19.82 5.94 25.14
N GLY A 36 19.64 6.59 26.29
CA GLY A 36 20.65 6.59 27.35
C GLY A 36 20.96 5.19 27.89
N PRO A 37 21.87 5.07 28.87
CA PRO A 37 22.39 3.79 29.35
C PRO A 37 21.31 2.82 29.89
N TRP A 38 20.16 3.34 30.29
CA TRP A 38 19.02 2.55 30.79
C TRP A 38 18.10 2.01 29.67
N GLY A 39 18.29 2.43 28.41
CA GLY A 39 17.47 1.97 27.28
C GLY A 39 16.07 2.58 27.17
N PHE A 40 15.74 3.58 27.98
CA PHE A 40 14.48 4.33 27.92
C PHE A 40 14.72 5.84 27.87
N ASP A 41 13.77 6.57 27.28
CA ASP A 41 13.71 8.02 27.41
C ASP A 41 13.08 8.40 28.76
N MET A 42 13.94 8.62 29.76
CA MET A 42 13.50 8.99 31.09
C MET A 42 12.95 10.42 31.17
N ALA A 43 13.31 11.28 30.21
CA ALA A 43 12.90 12.68 30.14
C ALA A 43 11.55 12.86 29.43
N GLY A 44 11.14 11.88 28.61
CA GLY A 44 9.84 11.83 27.94
C GLY A 44 8.66 11.47 28.86
N ARG A 45 8.94 11.03 30.09
CA ARG A 45 7.92 10.65 31.09
C ARG A 45 7.22 11.87 31.71
N ASP A 46 5.97 11.69 32.11
CA ASP A 46 5.26 12.63 32.99
C ASP A 46 5.10 12.01 34.39
N THR A 47 5.97 12.38 35.31
CA THR A 47 5.95 11.83 36.68
C THR A 47 4.87 12.45 37.57
N SER A 48 4.09 13.41 37.08
CA SER A 48 2.90 13.90 37.80
C SER A 48 1.73 12.92 37.73
N VAL A 49 1.72 12.05 36.71
CA VAL A 49 0.75 10.98 36.55
C VAL A 49 1.23 9.73 37.28
N ALA A 50 0.38 9.13 38.11
CA ALA A 50 0.73 7.87 38.76
C ALA A 50 0.69 6.72 37.72
N PRO A 51 1.73 5.87 37.63
CA PRO A 51 1.78 4.77 36.66
C PRO A 51 0.66 3.74 36.84
N SER A 52 0.07 3.64 38.03
CA SER A 52 -1.08 2.78 38.32
C SER A 52 -2.42 3.35 37.83
N LYS A 53 -2.49 4.65 37.53
CA LYS A 53 -3.68 5.31 37.02
C LYS A 53 -3.69 5.35 35.50
N ASP A 54 -2.57 5.80 34.94
CA ASP A 54 -2.35 5.81 33.50
C ASP A 54 -0.86 5.61 33.21
N PHE A 55 -0.50 4.38 32.84
CA PHE A 55 0.89 4.07 32.52
C PHE A 55 1.34 4.71 31.19
N PHE A 56 0.41 4.98 30.27
CA PHE A 56 0.73 5.55 28.97
C PHE A 56 1.13 7.01 29.11
N ASP A 57 0.35 7.80 29.85
CA ASP A 57 0.68 9.20 30.13
C ASP A 57 1.88 9.31 31.08
N TYR A 58 2.01 8.44 32.08
CA TYR A 58 3.21 8.39 32.90
C TYR A 58 4.48 8.16 32.06
N ALA A 59 4.45 7.18 31.15
CA ALA A 59 5.62 6.80 30.38
C ALA A 59 5.94 7.80 29.24
N ASN A 60 4.93 8.46 28.67
CA ASN A 60 5.08 9.22 27.43
C ASN A 60 4.60 10.68 27.50
N GLY A 61 3.98 11.13 28.59
CA GLY A 61 3.21 12.38 28.64
C GLY A 61 4.03 13.61 28.25
N THR A 62 5.25 13.76 28.78
CA THR A 62 6.14 14.88 28.42
C THR A 62 6.56 14.81 26.94
N TYR A 63 6.80 13.62 26.40
CA TYR A 63 7.11 13.43 24.99
C TYR A 63 5.92 13.81 24.10
N LEU A 64 4.72 13.30 24.41
CA LEU A 64 3.50 13.56 23.64
C LEU A 64 3.12 15.03 23.64
N ASN A 65 3.26 15.72 24.78
CA ASN A 65 3.00 17.16 24.90
C ASN A 65 3.92 18.02 24.02
N LYS A 66 5.09 17.49 23.64
CA LYS A 66 6.07 18.17 22.78
C LYS A 66 6.08 17.63 21.35
N LEU A 67 5.35 16.55 21.08
CA LEU A 67 5.39 15.86 19.80
C LEU A 67 4.62 16.67 18.76
N GLU A 68 5.34 17.23 17.80
CA GLU A 68 4.73 17.78 16.60
C GLU A 68 4.61 16.67 15.55
N ILE A 69 3.39 16.43 15.06
CA ILE A 69 3.16 15.53 13.93
C ILE A 69 3.63 16.28 12.67
N PRO A 70 4.63 15.75 11.92
CA PRO A 70 5.06 16.38 10.68
C PRO A 70 3.88 16.54 9.72
N ALA A 71 3.79 17.69 9.05
CA ALA A 71 2.66 18.00 8.18
C ALA A 71 2.52 17.06 6.97
N ASP A 72 3.54 16.26 6.65
CA ASP A 72 3.47 15.19 5.64
C ASP A 72 2.95 13.84 6.19
N ARG A 73 2.37 13.83 7.40
CA ARG A 73 1.87 12.64 8.10
C ARG A 73 0.51 12.91 8.75
N SER A 74 -0.28 11.84 8.93
CA SER A 74 -1.53 11.86 9.71
C SER A 74 -1.40 11.28 11.13
N ARG A 75 -0.26 10.63 11.41
CA ARG A 75 0.13 10.13 12.73
C ARG A 75 1.64 10.18 12.86
N TYR A 76 2.14 10.28 14.09
CA TYR A 76 3.57 10.20 14.35
C TYR A 76 3.84 9.62 15.74
N GLY A 77 4.90 8.84 15.85
CA GLY A 77 5.35 8.21 17.08
C GLY A 77 6.67 7.47 16.87
N ALA A 78 7.06 6.62 17.82
CA ALA A 78 8.36 5.95 17.78
C ALA A 78 8.60 5.13 16.50
N PHE A 79 7.59 4.41 16.01
CA PHE A 79 7.72 3.64 14.75
C PHE A 79 7.85 4.54 13.52
N ASP A 80 7.12 5.66 13.48
CA ASP A 80 7.22 6.61 12.37
C ASP A 80 8.58 7.32 12.36
N ALA A 81 9.15 7.62 13.54
CA ALA A 81 10.51 8.15 13.67
C ALA A 81 11.58 7.14 13.18
N LEU A 82 11.41 5.84 13.48
CA LEU A 82 12.29 4.79 12.95
C LEU A 82 12.13 4.60 11.45
N GLN A 83 10.91 4.76 10.92
CA GLN A 83 10.66 4.75 9.48
C GLN A 83 11.33 5.94 8.81
N GLU A 84 11.26 7.14 9.40
CA GLU A 84 11.91 8.35 8.88
C GLU A 84 13.44 8.19 8.82
N LEU A 85 14.03 7.62 9.88
CA LEU A 85 15.45 7.26 9.90
C LEU A 85 15.79 6.26 8.78
N SER A 86 14.97 5.23 8.62
CA SER A 86 15.20 4.21 7.59
C SER A 86 15.06 4.78 6.19
N GLN A 87 14.04 5.63 5.93
CA GLN A 87 13.87 6.34 4.66
C GLN A 87 15.04 7.29 4.38
N SER A 88 15.55 8.00 5.38
CA SER A 88 16.71 8.90 5.22
C SER A 88 17.97 8.13 4.86
N ARG A 89 18.18 6.95 5.45
CA ARG A 89 19.28 6.04 5.10
C ARG A 89 19.12 5.43 3.72
N MET A 90 17.92 4.99 3.38
CA MET A 90 17.62 4.47 2.05
C MET A 90 17.79 5.55 0.97
N ARG A 91 17.43 6.80 1.26
CA ARG A 91 17.72 7.95 0.41
C ARG A 91 19.22 8.09 0.15
N ALA A 92 20.04 8.05 1.19
CA ALA A 92 21.50 8.15 1.04
C ALA A 92 22.07 7.03 0.14
N VAL A 93 21.57 5.80 0.29
CA VAL A 93 21.92 4.67 -0.59
C VAL A 93 21.47 4.94 -2.02
N ALA A 94 20.21 5.35 -2.22
CA ALA A 94 19.66 5.60 -3.55
C ALA A 94 20.36 6.76 -4.28
N GLU A 95 20.67 7.85 -3.58
CA GLU A 95 21.43 8.98 -4.12
C GLU A 95 22.86 8.56 -4.50
N LYS A 96 23.53 7.74 -3.68
CA LYS A 96 24.86 7.20 -4.00
C LYS A 96 24.82 6.32 -5.25
N SER A 97 23.88 5.39 -5.34
CA SER A 97 23.70 4.54 -6.53
C SER A 97 23.31 5.36 -7.76
N ALA A 98 22.48 6.39 -7.59
CA ALA A 98 22.13 7.32 -8.67
C ALA A 98 23.32 8.14 -9.18
N ALA A 99 24.28 8.49 -8.31
CA ALA A 99 25.50 9.19 -8.70
C ALA A 99 26.55 8.27 -9.34
N ASN A 100 26.50 6.97 -9.07
CA ASN A 100 27.47 5.99 -9.58
C ASN A 100 27.16 5.59 -11.03
N THR A 101 27.67 6.35 -12.00
CA THR A 101 27.50 6.05 -13.44
C THR A 101 28.26 4.81 -13.92
N LYS A 102 29.14 4.24 -13.10
CA LYS A 102 29.88 3.01 -13.38
C LYS A 102 29.25 1.78 -12.73
N ALA A 103 28.16 1.95 -11.98
CA ALA A 103 27.43 0.84 -11.37
C ALA A 103 26.97 -0.14 -12.44
N THR A 104 26.91 -1.42 -12.08
CA THR A 104 26.35 -2.50 -12.91
C THR A 104 25.35 -3.30 -12.09
N GLY A 105 24.59 -4.18 -12.76
CA GLY A 105 23.62 -5.04 -12.09
C GLY A 105 22.56 -4.25 -11.32
N ASP A 106 22.24 -4.68 -10.11
CA ASP A 106 21.10 -4.15 -9.35
C ASP A 106 21.34 -2.72 -8.83
N GLU A 107 22.58 -2.34 -8.53
CA GLU A 107 22.92 -0.96 -8.15
C GLU A 107 22.61 0.01 -9.30
N ALA A 108 22.91 -0.38 -10.54
CA ALA A 108 22.62 0.42 -11.72
C ALA A 108 21.11 0.61 -11.94
N LYS A 109 20.33 -0.46 -11.79
CA LYS A 109 18.85 -0.42 -11.89
C LYS A 109 18.25 0.46 -10.81
N LEU A 110 18.74 0.33 -9.57
CA LEU A 110 18.31 1.15 -8.44
C LEU A 110 18.58 2.62 -8.69
N GLY A 111 19.81 2.97 -9.10
CA GLY A 111 20.17 4.34 -9.43
C GLY A 111 19.36 4.89 -10.60
N ALA A 112 19.11 4.10 -11.64
CA ALA A 112 18.31 4.49 -12.79
C ALA A 112 16.84 4.77 -12.43
N PHE A 113 16.22 3.87 -11.66
CA PHE A 113 14.85 4.06 -11.17
C PHE A 113 14.74 5.31 -10.30
N TYR A 114 15.63 5.47 -9.31
CA TYR A 114 15.58 6.66 -8.46
C TYR A 114 15.72 7.96 -9.29
N ARG A 115 16.67 8.01 -10.23
CA ARG A 115 16.82 9.18 -11.14
C ARG A 115 15.57 9.43 -11.98
N SER A 116 14.95 8.39 -12.55
CA SER A 116 13.76 8.56 -13.39
C SER A 116 12.58 9.13 -12.60
N PHE A 117 12.40 8.70 -11.35
CA PHE A 117 11.36 9.23 -10.48
C PHE A 117 11.62 10.70 -10.09
N MET A 118 12.89 11.07 -9.90
CA MET A 118 13.28 12.42 -9.47
C MET A 118 13.26 13.46 -10.60
N ASP A 119 13.24 13.06 -11.87
CA ASP A 119 13.19 13.98 -13.02
C ASP A 119 11.77 14.53 -13.27
N GLU A 120 11.32 15.42 -12.39
CA GLU A 120 10.01 16.07 -12.49
C GLU A 120 9.82 16.85 -13.80
N LYS A 121 10.90 17.38 -14.38
CA LYS A 121 10.82 18.11 -15.65
C LYS A 121 10.43 17.16 -16.78
N ALA A 122 11.08 16.00 -16.88
CA ALA A 122 10.74 14.99 -17.87
C ALA A 122 9.33 14.43 -17.65
N VAL A 123 8.98 14.10 -16.41
CA VAL A 123 7.65 13.58 -16.05
C VAL A 123 6.54 14.57 -16.44
N ASN A 124 6.69 15.85 -16.10
CA ASN A 124 5.71 16.88 -16.45
C ASN A 124 5.61 17.12 -17.95
N ALA A 125 6.72 17.06 -18.70
CA ALA A 125 6.72 17.19 -20.15
C ALA A 125 6.00 16.03 -20.86
N LEU A 126 5.99 14.84 -20.25
CA LEU A 126 5.29 13.67 -20.75
C LEU A 126 3.78 13.73 -20.49
N GLY A 127 3.33 14.35 -19.39
CA GLY A 127 1.89 14.45 -19.10
C GLY A 127 1.25 13.07 -18.96
N ALA A 128 0.10 12.89 -19.64
CA ALA A 128 -0.61 11.62 -19.71
C ALA A 128 -0.11 10.67 -20.83
N LYS A 129 0.86 11.08 -21.66
CA LYS A 129 1.30 10.29 -22.83
C LYS A 129 1.67 8.83 -22.50
N PRO A 130 2.31 8.51 -21.35
CA PRO A 130 2.62 7.13 -21.00
C PRO A 130 1.39 6.20 -20.90
N LEU A 131 0.18 6.74 -20.68
CA LEU A 131 -1.06 5.95 -20.61
C LEU A 131 -1.67 5.64 -21.97
N ALA A 132 -1.18 6.23 -23.07
CA ALA A 132 -1.88 6.21 -24.35
C ALA A 132 -2.16 4.80 -24.88
N THR A 133 -1.18 3.89 -24.80
CA THR A 133 -1.31 2.51 -25.26
C THR A 133 -2.35 1.74 -24.44
N ASP A 134 -2.31 1.85 -23.11
CA ASP A 134 -3.23 1.12 -22.24
C ASP A 134 -4.66 1.69 -22.34
N LEU A 135 -4.81 3.01 -22.43
CA LEU A 135 -6.12 3.64 -22.67
C LEU A 135 -6.69 3.26 -24.04
N ALA A 136 -5.86 3.13 -25.08
CA ALA A 136 -6.30 2.65 -26.38
C ALA A 136 -6.78 1.20 -26.32
N ALA A 137 -6.06 0.33 -25.58
CA ALA A 137 -6.48 -1.05 -25.36
C ALA A 137 -7.84 -1.12 -24.64
N ILE A 138 -8.07 -0.30 -23.61
CA ILE A 138 -9.36 -0.22 -22.90
C ILE A 138 -10.48 0.25 -23.84
N ARG A 139 -10.24 1.29 -24.66
CA ARG A 139 -11.24 1.77 -25.64
C ARG A 139 -11.62 0.71 -26.67
N ALA A 140 -10.66 -0.11 -27.08
CA ALA A 140 -10.82 -1.12 -28.12
C ALA A 140 -11.66 -2.34 -27.69
N VAL A 141 -11.84 -2.57 -26.39
CA VAL A 141 -12.68 -3.66 -25.85
C VAL A 141 -14.11 -3.53 -26.39
N LYS A 142 -14.75 -4.65 -26.76
CA LYS A 142 -16.12 -4.68 -27.29
C LYS A 142 -17.04 -5.58 -26.49
N THR A 143 -16.48 -6.55 -25.78
CA THR A 143 -17.23 -7.58 -25.08
C THR A 143 -16.80 -7.69 -23.62
N HIS A 144 -17.68 -8.24 -22.79
CA HIS A 144 -17.36 -8.61 -21.42
C HIS A 144 -16.21 -9.63 -21.38
N ASP A 145 -16.15 -10.59 -22.30
CA ASP A 145 -15.04 -11.55 -22.33
C ASP A 145 -13.67 -10.89 -22.53
N GLU A 146 -13.58 -9.92 -23.45
CA GLU A 146 -12.38 -9.13 -23.67
C GLU A 146 -12.04 -8.26 -22.44
N MET A 147 -13.04 -7.69 -21.77
CA MET A 147 -12.86 -6.92 -20.54
C MET A 147 -12.33 -7.80 -19.39
N ALA A 148 -12.82 -9.03 -19.25
CA ALA A 148 -12.33 -9.97 -18.24
C ALA A 148 -10.87 -10.35 -18.50
N GLY A 149 -10.48 -10.55 -19.77
CA GLY A 149 -9.09 -10.70 -20.17
C GLY A 149 -8.25 -9.47 -19.83
N LEU A 150 -8.75 -8.26 -20.09
CA LEU A 150 -8.07 -7.01 -19.72
C LEU A 150 -7.83 -6.92 -18.21
N MET A 151 -8.84 -7.23 -17.39
CA MET A 151 -8.74 -7.28 -15.93
C MET A 151 -7.72 -8.32 -15.45
N GLY A 152 -7.59 -9.46 -16.13
CA GLY A 152 -6.55 -10.46 -15.81
C GLY A 152 -5.13 -9.91 -16.01
N GLY A 153 -4.93 -9.13 -17.07
CA GLY A 153 -3.64 -8.52 -17.40
C GLY A 153 -3.16 -7.47 -16.37
N THR A 154 -4.05 -6.92 -15.54
CA THR A 154 -3.67 -5.91 -14.52
C THR A 154 -2.89 -6.49 -13.35
N MET A 155 -2.74 -7.82 -13.25
CA MET A 155 -1.79 -8.42 -12.31
C MET A 155 -0.32 -8.08 -12.64
N ARG A 156 -0.05 -7.59 -13.86
CA ARG A 156 1.29 -7.26 -14.35
C ARG A 156 1.43 -5.83 -14.86
N LYS A 157 0.36 -5.05 -14.80
CA LYS A 157 0.26 -3.70 -15.35
C LYS A 157 -0.63 -2.86 -14.44
N PHE A 158 -0.61 -1.55 -14.58
CA PHE A 158 -1.58 -0.70 -13.88
C PHE A 158 -3.01 -1.04 -14.31
N GLY A 159 -3.95 -1.02 -13.36
CA GLY A 159 -5.37 -1.23 -13.60
C GLY A 159 -6.06 -2.03 -12.50
N GLY A 160 -7.39 -2.04 -12.53
CA GLY A 160 -8.21 -2.72 -11.53
C GLY A 160 -8.78 -4.04 -12.05
N SER A 161 -9.16 -4.92 -11.13
CA SER A 161 -9.99 -6.10 -11.40
C SER A 161 -11.06 -6.27 -10.33
N PHE A 162 -12.19 -6.87 -10.69
CA PHE A 162 -13.25 -7.26 -9.75
C PHE A 162 -12.85 -8.47 -8.90
N PHE A 163 -11.84 -9.21 -9.36
CA PHE A 163 -11.25 -10.34 -8.66
C PHE A 163 -9.73 -10.16 -8.63
N GLY A 164 -9.16 -10.06 -7.43
CA GLY A 164 -7.71 -10.06 -7.24
C GLY A 164 -7.18 -11.50 -7.27
N SER A 165 -5.94 -11.67 -7.70
CA SER A 165 -5.26 -12.96 -7.63
C SER A 165 -3.86 -12.82 -7.05
N TYR A 166 -3.42 -13.82 -6.28
CA TYR A 166 -2.04 -13.91 -5.82
C TYR A 166 -1.66 -15.37 -5.60
N VAL A 167 -0.35 -15.63 -5.52
CA VAL A 167 0.21 -16.95 -5.25
C VAL A 167 0.81 -16.94 -3.84
N HIS A 168 0.42 -17.92 -3.03
CA HIS A 168 0.91 -18.09 -1.66
C HIS A 168 0.98 -19.58 -1.31
N ASP A 169 1.62 -19.93 -0.19
CA ASP A 169 1.51 -21.29 0.35
C ASP A 169 0.05 -21.68 0.59
N ASP A 170 -0.26 -22.95 0.34
CA ASP A 170 -1.59 -23.49 0.57
C ASP A 170 -1.84 -23.68 2.07
N ALA A 171 -2.90 -23.07 2.59
CA ALA A 171 -3.19 -23.08 4.03
C ALA A 171 -3.39 -24.49 4.61
N LYS A 172 -3.75 -25.49 3.79
CA LYS A 172 -3.89 -26.89 4.20
C LYS A 172 -2.78 -27.81 3.67
N ASP A 173 -1.88 -27.29 2.84
CA ASP A 173 -0.70 -28.00 2.34
C ASP A 173 0.47 -27.02 2.10
N PRO A 174 1.10 -26.49 3.18
CA PRO A 174 2.03 -25.36 3.10
C PRO A 174 3.35 -25.66 2.37
N GLU A 175 3.56 -26.90 1.93
CA GLU A 175 4.68 -27.28 1.07
C GLU A 175 4.42 -26.98 -0.42
N LYS A 176 3.18 -26.61 -0.77
CA LYS A 176 2.78 -26.26 -2.13
C LYS A 176 2.30 -24.82 -2.21
N TYR A 177 2.58 -24.20 -3.36
CA TYR A 177 1.95 -22.95 -3.73
C TYR A 177 0.57 -23.22 -4.34
N THR A 178 -0.39 -22.36 -4.03
CA THR A 178 -1.69 -22.31 -4.69
C THR A 178 -2.02 -20.88 -5.12
N VAL A 179 -2.90 -20.76 -6.10
CA VAL A 179 -3.49 -19.48 -6.47
C VAL A 179 -4.65 -19.20 -5.52
N TYR A 180 -4.68 -17.99 -4.97
CA TYR A 180 -5.81 -17.44 -4.24
C TYR A 180 -6.51 -16.40 -5.09
N LEU A 181 -7.84 -16.43 -5.11
CA LEU A 181 -8.70 -15.41 -5.68
C LEU A 181 -9.45 -14.69 -4.56
N VAL A 182 -9.45 -13.36 -4.58
CA VAL A 182 -10.12 -12.50 -3.59
C VAL A 182 -11.09 -11.52 -4.25
N GLN A 183 -12.13 -11.11 -3.53
CA GLN A 183 -13.05 -10.07 -3.98
C GLN A 183 -12.31 -8.73 -4.16
N GLY A 184 -12.67 -8.00 -5.21
CA GLY A 184 -12.13 -6.68 -5.53
C GLY A 184 -13.23 -5.73 -6.03
N GLY A 185 -12.89 -4.83 -6.95
CA GLY A 185 -13.86 -3.96 -7.62
C GLY A 185 -14.28 -2.70 -6.85
N LEU A 186 -13.67 -2.39 -5.70
CA LEU A 186 -13.94 -1.16 -4.95
C LEU A 186 -12.72 -0.22 -4.98
N GLY A 187 -12.95 1.07 -5.17
CA GLY A 187 -11.90 2.07 -5.07
C GLY A 187 -11.82 2.80 -3.71
N LEU A 188 -12.79 2.65 -2.80
CA LEU A 188 -12.71 3.13 -1.42
C LEU A 188 -12.19 2.04 -0.46
N PRO A 189 -11.68 2.40 0.74
CA PRO A 189 -10.94 1.47 1.62
C PRO A 189 -11.75 0.29 2.18
N ASP A 190 -13.07 0.35 2.14
CA ASP A 190 -13.96 -0.69 2.64
C ASP A 190 -15.36 -0.56 2.01
N ARG A 191 -16.13 -1.65 2.01
CA ARG A 191 -17.53 -1.66 1.57
C ARG A 191 -18.39 -0.65 2.34
N ASP A 192 -18.08 -0.42 3.62
CA ASP A 192 -18.90 0.44 4.47
C ASP A 192 -18.82 1.93 4.04
N TYR A 193 -17.75 2.33 3.33
CA TYR A 193 -17.66 3.68 2.71
C TYR A 193 -18.76 3.94 1.67
N TYR A 194 -19.34 2.89 1.09
CA TYR A 194 -20.42 3.01 0.12
C TYR A 194 -21.81 2.92 0.74
N LEU A 195 -21.92 2.30 1.92
CA LEU A 195 -23.18 1.82 2.51
C LEU A 195 -23.61 2.58 3.75
N GLU A 196 -22.68 3.20 4.49
CA GLU A 196 -22.99 3.92 5.71
C GLU A 196 -23.02 5.44 5.51
N ASP A 197 -24.04 6.10 6.05
CA ASP A 197 -24.25 7.55 5.92
C ASP A 197 -23.10 8.40 6.45
N ARG A 198 -22.34 7.89 7.44
CA ARG A 198 -21.19 8.61 8.01
C ARG A 198 -20.06 8.82 6.98
N PHE A 199 -20.05 8.08 5.88
CA PHE A 199 -19.06 8.18 4.80
C PHE A 199 -19.57 8.92 3.55
N LYS A 200 -20.78 9.50 3.58
CA LYS A 200 -21.37 10.19 2.42
C LYS A 200 -20.47 11.29 1.84
N THR A 201 -19.74 12.01 2.70
CA THR A 201 -18.82 13.08 2.28
C THR A 201 -17.62 12.50 1.52
N GLN A 202 -17.05 11.40 2.01
CA GLN A 202 -15.93 10.71 1.38
C GLN A 202 -16.35 10.07 0.05
N LYS A 203 -17.55 9.48 -0.01
CA LYS A 203 -18.13 8.92 -1.24
C LYS A 203 -18.38 10.01 -2.30
N ALA A 204 -18.88 11.17 -1.91
CA ALA A 204 -19.06 12.31 -2.82
C ALA A 204 -17.71 12.87 -3.33
N ALA A 205 -16.71 12.98 -2.45
CA ALA A 205 -15.36 13.38 -2.83
C ALA A 205 -14.71 12.37 -3.80
N TYR A 206 -15.02 11.08 -3.64
CA TYR A 206 -14.55 10.02 -4.53
C TYR A 206 -15.15 10.12 -5.93
N GLU A 207 -16.46 10.39 -6.05
CA GLU A 207 -17.09 10.64 -7.34
C GLU A 207 -16.43 11.82 -8.08
N ALA A 208 -16.18 12.92 -7.36
CA ALA A 208 -15.48 14.07 -7.92
C ALA A 208 -14.05 13.72 -8.37
N TYR A 209 -13.34 12.92 -7.57
CA TYR A 209 -12.01 12.43 -7.90
C TYR A 209 -11.99 11.55 -9.16
N ILE A 210 -12.95 10.63 -9.30
CA ILE A 210 -13.08 9.80 -10.50
C ILE A 210 -13.27 10.68 -11.74
N ALA A 211 -14.18 11.67 -11.66
CA ALA A 211 -14.42 12.59 -12.78
C ALA A 211 -13.14 13.39 -13.14
N GLN A 212 -12.39 13.85 -12.14
CA GLN A 212 -11.13 14.55 -12.36
C GLN A 212 -10.10 13.66 -13.06
N MET A 213 -9.92 12.41 -12.60
CA MET A 213 -8.97 11.47 -13.17
C MET A 213 -9.34 11.07 -14.60
N LEU A 214 -10.63 10.83 -14.87
CA LEU A 214 -11.12 10.57 -16.23
C LEU A 214 -10.91 11.77 -17.15
N THR A 215 -11.08 13.01 -16.64
CA THR A 215 -10.78 14.24 -17.39
C THR A 215 -9.30 14.33 -17.76
N LEU A 216 -8.42 14.11 -16.79
CA LEU A 216 -6.96 14.13 -17.00
C LEU A 216 -6.51 13.03 -17.99
N ALA A 217 -7.16 11.87 -17.96
CA ALA A 217 -6.91 10.76 -18.88
C ALA A 217 -7.51 10.96 -20.29
N GLY A 218 -8.23 12.06 -20.53
CA GLY A 218 -8.91 12.30 -21.80
C GLY A 218 -10.02 11.28 -22.09
N TRP A 219 -10.74 10.85 -21.06
CA TRP A 219 -11.90 9.99 -21.18
C TRP A 219 -13.18 10.81 -21.36
N GLU A 220 -14.08 10.36 -22.23
CA GLU A 220 -15.30 11.10 -22.53
C GLU A 220 -16.30 11.06 -21.36
N ARG A 221 -17.15 12.09 -21.27
CA ARG A 221 -18.26 12.18 -20.30
C ARG A 221 -17.83 11.86 -18.85
N PRO A 222 -16.76 12.48 -18.32
CA PRO A 222 -16.16 12.09 -17.04
C PRO A 222 -17.13 12.15 -15.86
N ALA A 223 -18.02 13.13 -15.80
CA ALA A 223 -19.01 13.27 -14.72
C ALA A 223 -20.12 12.20 -14.75
N GLU A 224 -20.59 11.83 -15.95
CA GLU A 224 -21.57 10.74 -16.11
C GLU A 224 -20.94 9.40 -15.73
N ASN A 225 -19.73 9.16 -16.25
CA ASN A 225 -18.98 7.95 -15.97
C ASN A 225 -18.61 7.80 -14.49
N ALA A 226 -18.25 8.90 -13.81
CA ALA A 226 -17.99 8.87 -12.37
C ALA A 226 -19.21 8.39 -11.56
N LYS A 227 -20.40 8.91 -11.86
CA LYS A 227 -21.65 8.47 -11.22
C LYS A 227 -21.93 6.99 -11.48
N ALA A 228 -21.78 6.55 -12.72
CA ALA A 228 -21.98 5.15 -13.11
C ALA A 228 -20.98 4.22 -12.39
N ILE A 229 -19.72 4.64 -12.25
CA ILE A 229 -18.69 3.92 -11.50
C ILE A 229 -19.06 3.83 -10.02
N VAL A 230 -19.42 4.94 -9.36
CA VAL A 230 -19.81 4.89 -7.94
C VAL A 230 -21.05 4.02 -7.71
N ALA A 231 -22.02 4.04 -8.63
CA ALA A 231 -23.19 3.16 -8.58
C ALA A 231 -22.80 1.68 -8.70
N LEU A 232 -21.96 1.34 -9.69
CA LEU A 232 -21.42 -0.01 -9.88
C LEU A 232 -20.68 -0.52 -8.64
N GLU A 233 -19.75 0.27 -8.12
CA GLU A 233 -18.98 -0.08 -6.93
C GLU A 233 -19.88 -0.21 -5.69
N THR A 234 -20.98 0.55 -5.61
CA THR A 234 -21.97 0.41 -4.54
C THR A 234 -22.69 -0.93 -4.61
N GLU A 235 -23.06 -1.43 -5.81
CA GLU A 235 -23.65 -2.77 -5.95
C GLU A 235 -22.67 -3.87 -5.55
N ILE A 236 -21.38 -3.72 -5.91
CA ILE A 236 -20.32 -4.64 -5.47
C ILE A 236 -20.16 -4.61 -3.94
N ALA A 237 -20.17 -3.42 -3.34
CA ALA A 237 -20.05 -3.25 -1.89
C ALA A 237 -21.17 -3.95 -1.12
N LYS A 238 -22.42 -3.91 -1.62
CA LYS A 238 -23.57 -4.59 -0.98
C LYS A 238 -23.34 -6.09 -0.83
N VAL A 239 -22.71 -6.73 -1.82
CA VAL A 239 -22.51 -8.19 -1.85
C VAL A 239 -21.14 -8.66 -1.35
N SER A 240 -20.22 -7.72 -1.13
CA SER A 240 -18.88 -7.95 -0.59
C SER A 240 -18.93 -8.40 0.87
N TRP A 241 -18.04 -9.32 1.26
CA TRP A 241 -17.87 -9.73 2.65
C TRP A 241 -17.33 -8.59 3.52
N THR A 242 -17.72 -8.61 4.79
CA THR A 242 -17.22 -7.70 5.84
C THR A 242 -15.78 -8.04 6.24
N ARG A 243 -15.09 -7.09 6.89
CA ARG A 243 -13.74 -7.34 7.46
C ARG A 243 -13.73 -8.44 8.52
N ALA A 244 -14.84 -8.65 9.22
CA ALA A 244 -14.93 -9.70 10.24
C ALA A 244 -14.96 -11.09 9.60
N GLU A 245 -15.76 -11.28 8.54
CA GLU A 245 -15.82 -12.54 7.80
C GLU A 245 -14.51 -12.87 7.10
N ARG A 246 -13.81 -11.86 6.56
CA ARG A 246 -12.52 -12.03 5.86
C ARG A 246 -11.33 -12.37 6.76
N ARG A 247 -11.50 -12.34 8.10
CA ARG A 247 -10.48 -12.72 9.08
C ARG A 247 -10.65 -14.15 9.60
N ASP A 248 -11.67 -14.85 9.14
CA ASP A 248 -11.93 -16.24 9.48
C ASP A 248 -11.20 -17.13 8.48
N ASP A 249 -10.09 -17.73 8.92
CA ASP A 249 -9.20 -18.55 8.08
C ASP A 249 -9.93 -19.79 7.52
N ASP A 250 -10.90 -20.34 8.25
CA ASP A 250 -11.68 -21.49 7.79
C ASP A 250 -12.65 -21.07 6.67
N LYS A 251 -13.34 -19.93 6.83
CA LYS A 251 -14.28 -19.43 5.83
C LYS A 251 -13.62 -18.97 4.54
N THR A 252 -12.39 -18.48 4.62
CA THR A 252 -11.64 -17.97 3.45
C THR A 252 -10.90 -19.05 2.68
N TYR A 253 -10.98 -20.32 3.12
CA TYR A 253 -10.38 -21.45 2.40
C TYR A 253 -11.43 -22.28 1.66
N ASN A 254 -11.72 -21.90 0.41
CA ASN A 254 -12.66 -22.63 -0.45
C ASN A 254 -11.96 -23.08 -1.74
N PRO A 255 -11.42 -24.31 -1.81
CA PRO A 255 -10.74 -24.79 -3.01
C PRO A 255 -11.74 -25.13 -4.13
N PHE A 256 -11.42 -24.69 -5.36
CA PHE A 256 -12.17 -24.98 -6.58
C PHE A 256 -11.23 -25.44 -7.69
N GLU A 257 -11.69 -26.38 -8.52
CA GLU A 257 -11.09 -26.62 -9.83
C GLU A 257 -11.38 -25.42 -10.74
N ILE A 258 -10.36 -24.92 -11.45
CA ILE A 258 -10.54 -23.75 -12.33
C ILE A 258 -11.63 -24.00 -13.38
N ALA A 259 -11.69 -25.22 -13.93
CA ALA A 259 -12.68 -25.62 -14.91
C ALA A 259 -14.13 -25.47 -14.42
N LYS A 260 -14.36 -25.46 -13.10
CA LYS A 260 -15.70 -25.33 -12.49
C LYS A 260 -16.05 -23.89 -12.10
N LEU A 261 -15.13 -22.93 -12.21
CA LEU A 261 -15.38 -21.53 -11.82
C LEU A 261 -16.51 -20.90 -12.63
N SER A 262 -16.57 -21.14 -13.94
CA SER A 262 -17.64 -20.60 -14.79
C SER A 262 -19.03 -21.15 -14.43
N GLN A 263 -19.10 -22.35 -13.85
CA GLN A 263 -20.36 -22.90 -13.33
C GLN A 263 -20.69 -22.29 -11.97
N TYR A 264 -19.69 -22.11 -11.10
CA TYR A 264 -19.88 -21.58 -9.75
C TYR A 264 -20.24 -20.09 -9.74
N ALA A 265 -19.55 -19.29 -10.55
CA ALA A 265 -19.72 -17.85 -10.67
C ALA A 265 -19.90 -17.46 -12.15
N PRO A 266 -21.07 -17.72 -12.74
CA PRO A 266 -21.33 -17.43 -14.16
C PRO A 266 -21.35 -15.92 -14.44
N GLY A 267 -21.12 -15.55 -15.71
CA GLY A 267 -21.15 -14.16 -16.16
C GLY A 267 -19.79 -13.46 -16.22
N PHE A 268 -18.72 -14.12 -15.81
CA PHE A 268 -17.35 -13.63 -15.95
C PHE A 268 -16.49 -14.64 -16.72
N ALA A 269 -15.67 -14.16 -17.66
CA ALA A 269 -14.87 -15.02 -18.52
C ALA A 269 -13.58 -15.47 -17.81
N TRP A 270 -13.73 -16.38 -16.84
CA TRP A 270 -12.64 -16.84 -15.95
C TRP A 270 -11.43 -17.37 -16.70
N LYS A 271 -11.63 -18.11 -17.80
CA LYS A 271 -10.50 -18.65 -18.58
C LYS A 271 -9.65 -17.52 -19.17
N GLN A 272 -10.29 -16.55 -19.81
CA GLN A 272 -9.64 -15.38 -20.41
C GLN A 272 -8.90 -14.56 -19.35
N TYR A 273 -9.54 -14.35 -18.20
CA TYR A 273 -8.92 -13.69 -17.05
C TYR A 273 -7.67 -14.44 -16.56
N MET A 274 -7.78 -15.75 -16.30
CA MET A 274 -6.65 -16.55 -15.79
C MET A 274 -5.51 -16.67 -16.80
N ASP A 275 -5.81 -16.80 -18.08
CA ASP A 275 -4.80 -16.82 -19.14
C ASP A 275 -4.04 -15.48 -19.20
N ALA A 276 -4.76 -14.35 -19.17
CA ALA A 276 -4.16 -13.02 -19.19
C ALA A 276 -3.38 -12.70 -17.89
N ALA A 277 -3.79 -13.27 -16.76
CA ALA A 277 -3.07 -13.19 -15.49
C ALA A 277 -1.83 -14.11 -15.45
N HIS A 278 -1.57 -14.90 -16.49
CA HIS A 278 -0.53 -15.95 -16.54
C HIS A 278 -0.72 -17.06 -15.49
N LEU A 279 -1.97 -17.33 -15.11
CA LEU A 279 -2.37 -18.35 -14.15
C LEU A 279 -3.13 -19.52 -14.79
N GLY A 280 -3.31 -19.52 -16.12
CA GLY A 280 -4.03 -20.58 -16.85
C GLY A 280 -3.41 -21.99 -16.78
N LYS A 281 -2.22 -22.14 -16.18
CA LYS A 281 -1.59 -23.44 -15.90
C LYS A 281 -1.96 -24.04 -14.54
N ALA A 282 -2.64 -23.29 -13.68
CA ALA A 282 -3.10 -23.81 -12.41
C ALA A 282 -4.33 -24.69 -12.63
N ASP A 283 -4.38 -25.86 -11.98
CA ASP A 283 -5.57 -26.73 -12.03
C ASP A 283 -6.61 -26.33 -10.96
N ARG A 284 -6.14 -25.69 -9.90
CA ARG A 284 -6.90 -25.35 -8.69
C ARG A 284 -6.66 -23.91 -8.25
N VAL A 285 -7.70 -23.31 -7.67
CA VAL A 285 -7.65 -22.03 -6.94
C VAL A 285 -8.28 -22.18 -5.57
N VAL A 286 -7.93 -21.30 -4.64
CA VAL A 286 -8.69 -21.06 -3.41
C VAL A 286 -9.46 -19.76 -3.56
N VAL A 287 -10.79 -19.81 -3.50
CA VAL A 287 -11.67 -18.63 -3.58
C VAL A 287 -11.97 -18.15 -2.16
N SER A 288 -11.49 -16.98 -1.78
CA SER A 288 -11.61 -16.51 -0.40
C SER A 288 -13.03 -16.13 -0.02
N GLU A 289 -13.61 -15.10 -0.64
CA GLU A 289 -14.97 -14.64 -0.33
C GLU A 289 -16.02 -15.35 -1.22
N ASN A 290 -16.06 -16.68 -1.12
CA ASN A 290 -16.75 -17.56 -2.07
C ASN A 290 -18.20 -17.15 -2.40
N THR A 291 -19.02 -16.79 -1.43
CA THR A 291 -20.43 -16.42 -1.67
C THR A 291 -20.61 -15.03 -2.30
N ALA A 292 -19.59 -14.18 -2.29
CA ALA A 292 -19.59 -12.90 -2.99
C ALA A 292 -19.29 -13.06 -4.48
N PHE A 293 -18.43 -14.03 -4.84
CA PHE A 293 -17.97 -14.24 -6.23
C PHE A 293 -19.10 -14.37 -7.27
N PRO A 294 -20.09 -15.27 -7.13
CA PRO A 294 -21.17 -15.38 -8.11
C PRO A 294 -22.00 -14.10 -8.21
N LYS A 295 -22.16 -13.36 -7.10
CA LYS A 295 -22.92 -12.10 -7.10
C LYS A 295 -22.16 -10.98 -7.81
N ILE A 296 -20.84 -10.87 -7.57
CA ILE A 296 -19.98 -9.90 -8.25
C ILE A 296 -19.88 -10.24 -9.75
N ALA A 297 -19.77 -11.51 -10.12
CA ALA A 297 -19.76 -11.94 -11.52
C ALA A 297 -21.08 -11.60 -12.24
N ALA A 298 -22.23 -11.75 -11.57
CA ALA A 298 -23.52 -11.32 -12.10
C ALA A 298 -23.62 -9.79 -12.26
N ILE A 299 -23.14 -9.02 -11.28
CA ILE A 299 -23.07 -7.55 -11.37
C ILE A 299 -22.23 -7.14 -12.59
N TYR A 300 -21.06 -7.74 -12.75
CA TYR A 300 -20.18 -7.52 -13.89
C TYR A 300 -20.89 -7.79 -15.23
N ALA A 301 -21.53 -8.95 -15.37
CA ALA A 301 -22.21 -9.36 -16.60
C ALA A 301 -23.35 -8.39 -16.98
N ASN A 302 -24.06 -7.87 -15.99
CA ASN A 302 -25.18 -6.95 -16.19
C ASN A 302 -24.75 -5.48 -16.36
N THR A 303 -23.48 -5.16 -16.11
CA THR A 303 -22.98 -3.79 -16.24
C THR A 303 -22.74 -3.46 -17.71
N PRO A 304 -23.19 -2.29 -18.21
CA PRO A 304 -22.89 -1.86 -19.57
C PRO A 304 -21.37 -1.82 -19.82
N ILE A 305 -20.94 -2.32 -20.99
CA ILE A 305 -19.52 -2.41 -21.32
C ILE A 305 -18.80 -1.05 -21.25
N GLU A 306 -19.49 0.04 -21.61
CA GLU A 306 -18.94 1.39 -21.53
C GLU A 306 -18.66 1.85 -20.09
N THR A 307 -19.48 1.43 -19.12
CA THR A 307 -19.20 1.68 -17.69
C THR A 307 -17.97 0.88 -17.24
N LEU A 308 -17.81 -0.37 -17.69
CA LEU A 308 -16.63 -1.18 -17.37
C LEU A 308 -15.34 -0.60 -17.97
N LYS A 309 -15.41 -0.03 -19.18
CA LYS A 309 -14.27 0.67 -19.79
C LYS A 309 -13.90 1.92 -19.02
N ALA A 310 -14.88 2.75 -18.66
CA ALA A 310 -14.62 3.94 -17.85
C ALA A 310 -14.04 3.57 -16.48
N TRP A 311 -14.57 2.52 -15.84
CA TRP A 311 -14.04 1.98 -14.58
C TRP A 311 -12.57 1.55 -14.74
N SER A 312 -12.25 0.83 -15.81
CA SER A 312 -10.88 0.38 -16.08
C SER A 312 -9.93 1.54 -16.38
N ALA A 313 -10.39 2.55 -17.14
CA ALA A 313 -9.62 3.75 -17.45
C ALA A 313 -9.34 4.58 -16.19
N PHE A 314 -10.33 4.73 -15.30
CA PHE A 314 -10.14 5.36 -14.00
C PHE A 314 -9.09 4.61 -13.16
N ASN A 315 -9.21 3.28 -13.01
CA ASN A 315 -8.28 2.50 -12.20
C ASN A 315 -6.84 2.54 -12.75
N LEU A 316 -6.69 2.51 -14.08
CA LEU A 316 -5.40 2.72 -14.75
C LEU A 316 -4.79 4.08 -14.37
N ALA A 317 -5.58 5.16 -14.50
CA ALA A 317 -5.13 6.50 -14.20
C ALA A 317 -4.81 6.69 -12.71
N ASP A 318 -5.65 6.19 -11.81
CA ASP A 318 -5.47 6.26 -10.34
C ASP A 318 -4.20 5.56 -9.87
N GLN A 319 -3.94 4.34 -10.34
CA GLN A 319 -2.72 3.62 -9.96
C GLN A 319 -1.45 4.23 -10.55
N ALA A 320 -1.53 4.76 -11.77
CA ALA A 320 -0.39 5.39 -12.43
C ALA A 320 -0.13 6.82 -11.94
N ALA A 321 -1.11 7.47 -11.30
CA ALA A 321 -1.07 8.90 -10.96
C ALA A 321 0.21 9.37 -10.25
N PRO A 322 0.79 8.64 -9.28
CA PRO A 322 2.02 9.08 -8.59
C PRO A 322 3.27 9.19 -9.49
N TYR A 323 3.20 8.61 -10.70
CA TYR A 323 4.28 8.52 -11.67
C TYR A 323 4.07 9.42 -12.91
N LEU A 324 2.93 10.09 -13.00
CA LEU A 324 2.55 10.98 -14.11
C LEU A 324 2.83 12.44 -13.76
N SER A 325 2.38 13.38 -14.61
CA SER A 325 2.56 14.81 -14.37
C SER A 325 1.92 15.28 -13.06
N LYS A 326 2.35 16.45 -12.62
CA LYS A 326 1.94 17.09 -11.37
C LYS A 326 0.42 17.15 -11.19
N GLU A 327 -0.36 17.31 -12.25
CA GLU A 327 -1.82 17.36 -12.18
C GLU A 327 -2.42 16.03 -11.70
N PHE A 328 -1.89 14.90 -12.17
CA PHE A 328 -2.30 13.57 -11.72
C PHE A 328 -1.82 13.28 -10.30
N ASP A 329 -0.55 13.56 -10.03
CA ASP A 329 0.07 13.35 -8.71
C ASP A 329 -0.67 14.15 -7.62
N GLN A 330 -0.99 15.41 -7.90
CA GLN A 330 -1.73 16.28 -6.99
C GLN A 330 -3.18 15.80 -6.79
N ALA A 331 -3.89 15.43 -7.87
CA ALA A 331 -5.26 14.93 -7.75
C ALA A 331 -5.31 13.67 -6.87
N ASN A 332 -4.38 12.73 -7.09
CA ASN A 332 -4.27 11.52 -6.27
C ASN A 332 -3.95 11.86 -4.81
N TYR A 333 -3.00 12.76 -4.55
CA TYR A 333 -2.69 13.20 -3.20
C TYR A 333 -3.89 13.84 -2.49
N GLU A 334 -4.57 14.80 -3.12
CA GLU A 334 -5.70 15.53 -2.53
C GLU A 334 -6.81 14.56 -2.11
N PHE A 335 -7.08 13.52 -2.90
CA PHE A 335 -8.09 12.54 -2.56
C PHE A 335 -7.56 11.43 -1.62
N ARG A 336 -6.56 10.66 -2.06
CA ARG A 336 -6.07 9.45 -1.36
C ARG A 336 -5.40 9.77 -0.03
N SER A 337 -4.53 10.79 0.00
CA SER A 337 -3.71 11.09 1.17
C SER A 337 -4.39 12.12 2.08
N LYS A 338 -4.91 13.20 1.51
CA LYS A 338 -5.49 14.29 2.29
C LYS A 338 -6.94 14.02 2.67
N THR A 339 -7.82 13.81 1.69
CA THR A 339 -9.27 13.62 1.97
C THR A 339 -9.55 12.32 2.72
N LEU A 340 -8.97 11.20 2.30
CA LEU A 340 -9.24 9.90 2.93
C LEU A 340 -8.41 9.64 4.19
N SER A 341 -7.15 10.08 4.20
CA SER A 341 -6.19 9.70 5.25
C SER A 341 -5.78 10.85 6.18
N GLY A 342 -6.27 12.07 5.92
CA GLY A 342 -6.02 13.24 6.77
C GLY A 342 -4.61 13.81 6.70
N GLN A 343 -3.83 13.49 5.66
CA GLN A 343 -2.45 13.97 5.51
C GLN A 343 -2.43 15.44 5.04
N PRO A 344 -1.90 16.40 5.82
CA PRO A 344 -2.00 17.82 5.49
C PRO A 344 -1.19 18.28 4.27
N LEU A 345 0.03 17.74 4.09
CA LEU A 345 0.94 18.01 2.98
C LEU A 345 1.40 16.73 2.29
N GLN A 346 1.68 16.81 0.99
CA GLN A 346 2.25 15.68 0.26
C GLN A 346 3.69 15.42 0.72
N GLN A 347 4.07 14.15 0.80
CA GLN A 347 5.45 13.79 1.10
C GLN A 347 6.42 14.37 0.05
N PRO A 348 7.60 14.83 0.47
CA PRO A 348 8.64 15.29 -0.45
C PRO A 348 8.94 14.26 -1.53
N ARG A 349 9.26 14.72 -2.75
CA ARG A 349 9.49 13.86 -3.92
C ARG A 349 10.52 12.75 -3.66
N TRP A 350 11.63 13.07 -2.99
CA TRP A 350 12.67 12.08 -2.66
C TRP A 350 12.13 10.93 -1.82
N LYS A 351 11.23 11.19 -0.86
CA LYS A 351 10.66 10.18 0.03
C LYS A 351 9.75 9.24 -0.75
N ARG A 352 8.93 9.81 -1.65
CA ARG A 352 8.11 9.05 -2.59
C ARG A 352 8.95 8.23 -3.56
N GLY A 353 10.08 8.77 -4.03
CA GLY A 353 11.02 8.06 -4.91
C GLY A 353 11.72 6.89 -4.23
N VAL A 354 12.16 7.06 -2.99
CA VAL A 354 12.70 5.97 -2.17
C VAL A 354 11.64 4.88 -1.97
N ASN A 355 10.41 5.25 -1.60
CA ASN A 355 9.32 4.28 -1.44
C ASN A 355 8.98 3.57 -2.76
N ALA A 356 9.04 4.26 -3.90
CA ALA A 356 8.81 3.65 -5.21
C ALA A 356 9.88 2.60 -5.54
N VAL A 357 11.15 2.89 -5.26
CA VAL A 357 12.24 1.92 -5.40
C VAL A 357 12.04 0.74 -4.46
N ASP A 358 11.76 1.00 -3.18
CA ASP A 358 11.58 -0.04 -2.16
C ASP A 358 10.41 -0.99 -2.48
N ASN A 359 9.27 -0.44 -2.91
CA ASN A 359 8.09 -1.23 -3.25
C ASN A 359 8.28 -2.15 -4.47
N ASN A 360 9.23 -1.85 -5.37
CA ASN A 360 9.38 -2.56 -6.63
C ASN A 360 10.66 -3.42 -6.69
N ILE A 361 11.76 -2.93 -6.13
CA ILE A 361 13.07 -3.61 -6.12
C ILE A 361 13.72 -3.53 -4.73
N GLY A 362 12.92 -3.55 -3.66
CA GLY A 362 13.35 -3.33 -2.28
C GLY A 362 14.43 -4.27 -1.78
N GLU A 363 14.53 -5.51 -2.29
CA GLU A 363 15.65 -6.39 -1.92
C GLU A 363 17.01 -5.92 -2.45
N ALA A 364 17.05 -5.25 -3.62
CA ALA A 364 18.27 -4.64 -4.12
C ALA A 364 18.71 -3.46 -3.24
N LEU A 365 17.75 -2.61 -2.85
CA LEU A 365 17.97 -1.50 -1.92
C LEU A 365 18.36 -2.01 -0.52
N GLY A 366 17.67 -3.05 -0.04
CA GLY A 366 17.87 -3.67 1.25
C GLY A 366 19.26 -4.30 1.40
N LYS A 367 19.80 -4.91 0.34
CA LYS A 367 21.16 -5.43 0.32
C LYS A 367 22.19 -4.34 0.62
N LEU A 368 22.11 -3.21 -0.09
CA LEU A 368 23.00 -2.06 0.11
C LEU A 368 22.75 -1.37 1.46
N TYR A 369 21.49 -1.30 1.92
CA TYR A 369 21.13 -0.77 3.23
C TYR A 369 21.78 -1.59 4.35
N VAL A 370 21.69 -2.92 4.29
CA VAL A 370 22.25 -3.83 5.30
C VAL A 370 23.76 -3.70 5.36
N GLU A 371 24.43 -3.66 4.20
CA GLU A 371 25.87 -3.41 4.11
C GLU A 371 26.28 -2.10 4.79
N ALA A 372 25.49 -1.04 4.62
CA ALA A 372 25.80 0.28 5.16
C ALA A 372 25.42 0.48 6.63
N TYR A 373 24.31 -0.13 7.10
CA TYR A 373 23.65 0.29 8.34
C TYR A 373 23.31 -0.83 9.33
N PHE A 374 23.52 -2.10 8.97
CA PHE A 374 23.17 -3.22 9.85
C PHE A 374 24.41 -3.99 10.32
N PRO A 375 24.88 -3.77 11.57
CA PRO A 375 26.04 -4.48 12.09
C PRO A 375 25.69 -5.94 12.43
N ALA A 376 26.55 -6.88 12.03
CA ALA A 376 26.33 -8.31 12.24
C ALA A 376 26.08 -8.70 13.71
N GLN A 377 26.69 -8.00 14.67
CA GLN A 377 26.49 -8.24 16.10
C GLN A 377 25.02 -8.06 16.53
N SER A 378 24.25 -7.19 15.87
CA SER A 378 22.83 -7.00 16.19
C SER A 378 22.00 -8.25 15.86
N LYS A 379 22.36 -8.99 14.79
CA LYS A 379 21.69 -10.24 14.43
C LYS A 379 21.88 -11.29 15.52
N ALA A 380 23.12 -11.50 15.96
CA ALA A 380 23.44 -12.47 17.02
C ALA A 380 22.71 -12.16 18.33
N LYS A 381 22.62 -10.87 18.72
CA LYS A 381 21.87 -10.46 19.92
C LYS A 381 20.36 -10.73 19.79
N MET A 382 19.79 -10.48 18.62
CA MET A 382 18.38 -10.77 18.37
C MET A 382 18.09 -12.28 18.32
N GLU A 383 19.00 -13.08 17.77
CA GLU A 383 18.90 -14.54 17.78
C GLU A 383 18.87 -15.09 19.22
N ALA A 384 19.77 -14.60 20.08
CA ALA A 384 19.77 -14.96 21.50
C ALA A 384 18.46 -14.57 22.19
N LEU A 385 17.99 -13.32 22.01
CA LEU A 385 16.74 -12.85 22.60
C LEU A 385 15.53 -13.68 22.15
N VAL A 386 15.46 -14.05 20.87
CA VAL A 386 14.37 -14.92 20.39
C VAL A 386 14.46 -16.31 21.01
N GLY A 387 15.67 -16.84 21.24
CA GLY A 387 15.88 -18.06 22.01
C GLY A 387 15.32 -17.99 23.43
N ASP A 388 15.58 -16.87 24.13
CA ASP A 388 15.07 -16.62 25.48
C ASP A 388 13.53 -16.54 25.50
N ILE A 389 12.94 -15.82 24.53
CA ILE A 389 11.47 -15.70 24.39
C ILE A 389 10.84 -17.07 24.11
N ARG A 390 11.45 -17.90 23.26
CA ARG A 390 10.96 -19.28 23.02
C ARG A 390 10.99 -20.11 24.28
N THR A 391 12.06 -19.99 25.08
CA THR A 391 12.16 -20.68 26.37
C THR A 391 11.08 -20.21 27.35
N ALA A 392 10.86 -18.90 27.46
CA ALA A 392 9.79 -18.35 28.30
C ALA A 392 8.40 -18.79 27.84
N MET A 393 8.14 -18.82 26.53
CA MET A 393 6.87 -19.28 25.97
C MET A 393 6.63 -20.76 26.27
N LYS A 394 7.66 -21.61 26.15
CA LYS A 394 7.59 -23.03 26.51
C LYS A 394 7.09 -23.18 27.95
N THR A 395 7.76 -22.53 28.90
CA THR A 395 7.39 -22.59 30.33
C THR A 395 5.96 -22.10 30.58
N ARG A 396 5.53 -21.04 29.88
CA ARG A 396 4.16 -20.54 30.00
C ARG A 396 3.14 -21.56 29.52
N ILE A 397 3.34 -22.15 28.35
CA ILE A 397 2.42 -23.18 27.79
C ILE A 397 2.23 -24.34 28.78
N ASP A 398 3.32 -24.81 29.39
CA ASP A 398 3.25 -25.91 30.36
C ASP A 398 2.37 -25.54 31.58
N GLY A 399 2.43 -24.29 32.02
CA GLY A 399 1.66 -23.75 33.15
C GLY A 399 0.24 -23.24 32.84
N LEU A 400 -0.30 -23.42 31.62
CA LEU A 400 -1.65 -22.92 31.30
C LEU A 400 -2.76 -23.87 31.77
N ASP A 401 -3.49 -23.51 32.83
CA ASP A 401 -4.53 -24.37 33.40
C ASP A 401 -5.78 -24.53 32.52
N TRP A 402 -6.02 -23.58 31.62
CA TRP A 402 -7.17 -23.62 30.71
C TRP A 402 -6.97 -24.55 29.48
N MET A 403 -5.73 -25.00 29.24
CA MET A 403 -5.41 -25.89 28.12
C MET A 403 -5.37 -27.35 28.58
N SER A 404 -6.01 -28.25 27.80
CA SER A 404 -5.87 -29.69 28.05
C SER A 404 -4.42 -30.15 27.88
N PRO A 405 -4.00 -31.23 28.55
CA PRO A 405 -2.66 -31.79 28.39
C PRO A 405 -2.30 -32.08 26.92
N GLU A 406 -3.25 -32.62 26.15
CA GLU A 406 -3.05 -32.99 24.74
C GLU A 406 -2.83 -31.74 23.87
N THR A 407 -3.57 -30.66 24.15
CA THR A 407 -3.43 -29.39 23.42
C THR A 407 -2.09 -28.73 23.73
N LYS A 408 -1.60 -28.81 24.98
CA LYS A 408 -0.26 -28.33 25.35
C LYS A 408 0.83 -29.04 24.56
N VAL A 409 0.75 -30.37 24.41
CA VAL A 409 1.69 -31.13 23.58
C VAL A 409 1.72 -30.58 22.16
N LYS A 410 0.56 -30.32 21.54
CA LYS A 410 0.49 -29.72 20.19
C LYS A 410 1.04 -28.30 20.11
N ALA A 411 0.79 -27.48 21.13
CA ALA A 411 1.38 -26.14 21.19
C ALA A 411 2.91 -26.19 21.29
N GLN A 412 3.47 -27.13 22.06
CA GLN A 412 4.91 -27.35 22.15
C GLN A 412 5.51 -27.86 20.84
N GLU A 413 4.84 -28.80 20.16
CA GLU A 413 5.23 -29.26 18.83
C GLU A 413 5.33 -28.07 17.84
N LYS A 414 4.36 -27.15 17.86
CA LYS A 414 4.37 -25.94 17.01
C LYS A 414 5.52 -25.00 17.39
N LEU A 415 5.73 -24.75 18.69
CA LEU A 415 6.80 -23.88 19.19
C LEU A 415 8.19 -24.43 18.82
N ALA A 416 8.37 -25.75 18.83
CA ALA A 416 9.62 -26.40 18.42
C ALA A 416 9.91 -26.18 16.92
N LYS A 417 8.88 -26.16 16.08
CA LYS A 417 8.99 -25.98 14.62
C LYS A 417 9.09 -24.52 14.17
N PHE A 418 9.03 -23.56 15.10
CA PHE A 418 9.09 -22.14 14.77
C PHE A 418 10.43 -21.77 14.10
N ARG A 419 10.36 -21.21 12.89
CA ARG A 419 11.53 -20.68 12.15
C ARG A 419 11.56 -19.16 12.29
N VAL A 420 12.76 -18.61 12.48
CA VAL A 420 12.96 -17.19 12.73
C VAL A 420 13.69 -16.57 11.56
N LYS A 421 13.20 -15.43 11.05
CA LYS A 421 13.88 -14.61 10.04
C LYS A 421 14.30 -13.31 10.70
N ILE A 422 15.60 -13.02 10.75
CA ILE A 422 16.15 -11.83 11.45
C ILE A 422 16.93 -10.97 10.46
N ALA A 423 16.50 -9.72 10.35
CA ALA A 423 17.09 -8.63 9.57
C ALA A 423 17.07 -8.77 8.04
N TYR A 424 17.72 -9.78 7.47
CA TYR A 424 17.89 -9.91 6.01
C TYR A 424 17.87 -11.37 5.56
N PRO A 425 17.48 -11.66 4.30
CA PRO A 425 17.46 -13.02 3.79
C PRO A 425 18.88 -13.54 3.52
N ASP A 426 19.07 -14.85 3.60
CA ASP A 426 20.33 -15.48 3.20
C ASP A 426 20.50 -15.52 1.67
N LYS A 427 19.37 -15.48 0.93
CA LYS A 427 19.32 -15.41 -0.53
C LYS A 427 18.48 -14.23 -0.96
N TRP A 428 19.10 -13.32 -1.70
CA TRP A 428 18.43 -12.16 -2.29
C TRP A 428 17.71 -12.53 -3.58
N ARG A 429 16.63 -11.82 -3.88
CA ARG A 429 15.90 -11.88 -5.15
C ARG A 429 16.81 -11.52 -6.32
N ASP A 430 16.69 -12.29 -7.40
CA ASP A 430 17.34 -11.98 -8.66
C ASP A 430 16.49 -11.02 -9.49
N TYR A 431 17.08 -9.90 -9.89
CA TYR A 431 16.46 -8.90 -10.76
C TYR A 431 17.05 -8.91 -12.18
N SER A 432 17.81 -9.92 -12.58
CA SER A 432 18.40 -10.03 -13.92
C SER A 432 17.38 -9.89 -15.05
N GLY A 433 16.15 -10.37 -14.85
CA GLY A 433 15.04 -10.25 -15.82
C GLY A 433 14.33 -8.89 -15.86
N LEU A 434 14.70 -7.93 -15.01
CA LEU A 434 14.22 -6.54 -15.08
C LEU A 434 15.17 -5.73 -15.97
N THR A 435 14.78 -5.55 -17.23
CA THR A 435 15.58 -4.92 -18.29
C THR A 435 15.07 -3.55 -18.68
#